data_AF-A0A524LBH8-F1
#
_entry.id   AF-A0A524LBH8-F1
#
_cell.length_a   1.000
_cell.length_b   1.000
_cell.length_c   1.000
_cell.angle_alpha   90.00
_cell.angle_beta   90.00
_cell.angle_gamma   90.00
#
_symmetry.space_group_name_H-M   'P 1'
#
loop_
_entity.id
_entity.type
_entity.pdbx_description
1 polymer ?
#
loop_
_entity_poly.entity_id
_entity_poly.type
_entity_poly.pdbx_seq_one_letter_code
_entity_poly.pdbx_strand_id
1 'polypeptide(L)'
;MNDNEQKVVDDLKERLETIMTSFLFKPYDMAMEEATTSVNQMLAEELVLEHIYDYAVVCDKSNNPPTEQKNGMLKLDICVKVEPIGEFIFIPILLHGTTGNQEW
;
A
#
# COMPACT_ATOMS: atom_id res chain seq x y z
N MET A 1 -20.65 -1.48 1.81
CA MET A 1 -19.72 -2.43 2.43
C MET A 1 -20.44 -3.10 3.59
N ASN A 2 -20.50 -4.42 3.59
CA ASN A 2 -21.07 -5.20 4.69
C ASN A 2 -20.06 -5.35 5.84
N ASP A 3 -20.52 -5.80 7.01
CA ASP A 3 -19.70 -5.88 8.22
C ASP A 3 -18.48 -6.80 8.07
N ASN A 4 -18.59 -7.85 7.24
CA ASN A 4 -17.49 -8.78 6.98
C ASN A 4 -16.42 -8.15 6.07
N GLU A 5 -16.85 -7.49 4.98
CA GLU A 5 -15.95 -6.74 4.10
C GLU A 5 -15.18 -5.65 4.87
N GLN A 6 -15.87 -4.92 5.75
CA GLN A 6 -15.26 -3.89 6.59
C GLN A 6 -14.15 -4.47 7.47
N LYS A 7 -14.41 -5.62 8.10
CA LYS A 7 -13.43 -6.28 8.96
C LYS A 7 -12.17 -6.70 8.20
N VAL A 8 -12.33 -7.32 7.02
CA VAL A 8 -11.19 -7.71 6.18
C VAL A 8 -10.39 -6.47 5.78
N VAL A 9 -11.06 -5.39 5.37
CA VAL A 9 -10.37 -4.15 4.99
C VAL A 9 -9.60 -3.52 6.16
N ASP A 10 -10.16 -3.55 7.37
CA ASP A 10 -9.49 -3.00 8.54
C ASP A 10 -8.28 -3.86 8.95
N ASP A 11 -8.40 -5.19 8.90
CA ASP A 11 -7.29 -6.12 9.13
C ASP A 11 -6.17 -5.92 8.09
N LEU A 12 -6.51 -5.69 6.82
CA LEU A 12 -5.56 -5.37 5.76
C LEU A 12 -4.84 -4.03 6.01
N LYS A 13 -5.57 -2.99 6.43
CA LYS A 13 -4.98 -1.67 6.72
C LYS A 13 -3.95 -1.76 7.84
N GLU A 14 -4.24 -2.45 8.94
CA GLU A 14 -3.31 -2.61 10.05
C GLU A 14 -2.00 -3.30 9.60
N ARG A 15 -2.13 -4.35 8.78
CA ARG A 15 -0.98 -5.07 8.23
C ARG A 15 -0.19 -4.23 7.24
N LEU A 16 -0.87 -3.48 6.36
CA LEU A 16 -0.24 -2.56 5.43
C LEU A 16 0.53 -1.47 6.17
N GLU A 17 -0.05 -0.85 7.20
CA GLU A 17 0.62 0.15 8.04
C GLU A 17 1.89 -0.42 8.69
N THR A 18 1.80 -1.64 9.21
CA THR A 18 2.93 -2.36 9.83
C THR A 18 4.07 -2.59 8.82
N ILE A 19 3.73 -3.09 7.62
CA ILE A 19 4.71 -3.30 6.54
C ILE A 19 5.32 -1.96 6.13
N MET A 20 4.50 -0.95 5.87
CA MET A 20 4.93 0.35 5.34
C MET A 20 5.82 1.13 6.29
N THR A 21 5.60 1.01 7.60
CA THR A 21 6.46 1.64 8.62
C THR A 21 7.91 1.17 8.54
N SER A 22 8.16 -0.05 8.03
CA SER A 22 9.51 -0.60 7.88
C SER A 22 10.34 0.10 6.79
N PHE A 23 9.71 0.93 5.96
CA PHE A 23 10.35 1.64 4.85
C PHE A 23 10.59 3.13 5.13
N LEU A 24 10.17 3.66 6.28
CA LEU A 24 10.22 5.10 6.60
C LEU A 24 11.61 5.74 6.46
N PHE A 25 12.66 4.96 6.74
CA PHE A 25 14.05 5.44 6.74
C PHE A 25 14.88 4.89 5.57
N LYS A 26 14.26 4.25 4.59
CA LYS A 26 14.97 3.73 3.42
C LYS A 26 15.11 4.80 2.33
N PRO A 27 16.15 4.71 1.48
CA PRO A 27 16.22 5.54 0.27
C PRO A 27 14.96 5.36 -0.59
N TYR A 28 14.45 6.46 -1.16
CA TYR A 28 13.15 6.48 -1.85
C TYR A 28 12.98 5.40 -2.91
N ASP A 29 13.95 5.26 -3.81
CA ASP A 29 13.87 4.31 -4.93
C ASP A 29 13.84 2.86 -4.41
N MET A 30 14.65 2.55 -3.39
CA MET A 30 14.63 1.24 -2.73
C MET A 30 13.32 1.01 -1.98
N ALA A 31 12.82 2.03 -1.26
CA ALA A 31 11.56 1.95 -0.53
C ALA A 31 10.39 1.67 -1.47
N MET A 32 10.33 2.34 -2.62
CA MET A 32 9.28 2.15 -3.63
C MET A 32 9.27 0.70 -4.16
N GLU A 33 10.43 0.18 -4.58
CA GLU A 33 10.54 -1.18 -5.12
C GLU A 33 10.25 -2.27 -4.07
N GLU A 34 10.90 -2.17 -2.91
CA GLU A 34 10.76 -3.17 -1.85
C GLU A 34 9.38 -3.14 -1.21
N ALA A 35 8.79 -1.96 -0.96
CA ALA A 35 7.43 -1.86 -0.41
C ALA A 35 6.40 -2.46 -1.37
N THR A 36 6.52 -2.18 -2.67
CA THR A 36 5.64 -2.76 -3.69
C THR A 36 5.74 -4.29 -3.68
N THR A 37 6.96 -4.82 -3.57
CA THR A 37 7.20 -6.26 -3.51
C THR A 37 6.59 -6.88 -2.25
N SER A 38 6.84 -6.29 -1.07
CA SER A 38 6.31 -6.78 0.20
C SER A 38 4.78 -6.74 0.26
N VAL A 39 4.16 -5.67 -0.24
CA VAL A 39 2.70 -5.54 -0.30
C VAL A 39 2.10 -6.55 -1.28
N ASN A 40 2.70 -6.73 -2.47
CA ASN A 40 2.24 -7.75 -3.42
C ASN A 40 2.34 -9.16 -2.84
N GLN A 41 3.42 -9.48 -2.11
CA GLN A 41 3.57 -10.78 -1.46
C GLN A 41 2.48 -10.98 -0.39
N MET A 42 2.25 -9.99 0.47
CA MET A 42 1.22 -10.06 1.50
C MET A 42 -0.18 -10.26 0.88
N LEU A 43 -0.55 -9.49 -0.14
CA LEU A 43 -1.85 -9.62 -0.80
C LEU A 43 -1.99 -10.94 -1.58
N ALA A 44 -0.90 -11.48 -2.13
CA ALA A 44 -0.91 -12.81 -2.72
C ALA A 44 -1.21 -13.91 -1.69
N GLU A 45 -0.71 -13.77 -0.46
CA GLU A 45 -1.05 -14.68 0.65
C GLU A 45 -2.54 -14.59 1.00
N GLU A 46 -3.11 -13.38 1.03
CA GLU A 46 -4.55 -13.18 1.26
C GLU A 46 -5.44 -13.78 0.16
N LEU A 47 -4.98 -13.74 -1.09
CA LEU A 47 -5.65 -14.37 -2.21
C LEU A 47 -5.65 -15.90 -2.08
N VAL A 48 -4.54 -16.49 -1.63
CA VAL A 48 -4.42 -17.95 -1.39
C VAL A 48 -5.29 -18.39 -0.21
N LEU A 49 -5.45 -17.55 0.81
CA LEU A 49 -6.32 -17.79 1.96
C LEU A 49 -7.81 -17.51 1.66
N GLU A 50 -8.12 -17.05 0.45
CA GLU A 50 -9.48 -16.67 0.01
C GLU A 50 -10.11 -15.56 0.88
N HIS A 51 -9.29 -14.73 1.54
CA HIS A 51 -9.77 -13.53 2.23
C HIS A 51 -10.13 -12.41 1.23
N ILE A 52 -9.46 -12.41 0.09
CA ILE A 52 -9.74 -11.55 -1.07
C ILE A 52 -9.80 -12.41 -2.34
N TYR A 53 -10.42 -11.86 -3.39
CA TYR A 53 -10.63 -12.53 -4.67
C TYR A 53 -9.84 -11.90 -5.82
N ASP A 54 -9.43 -10.64 -5.67
CA ASP A 54 -8.60 -9.92 -6.65
C ASP A 54 -7.94 -8.72 -5.97
N TYR A 55 -6.80 -8.28 -6.49
CA TYR A 55 -6.14 -7.07 -6.05
C TYR A 55 -5.26 -6.44 -7.12
N ALA A 56 -5.04 -5.14 -6.98
CA ALA A 56 -4.06 -4.38 -7.75
C ALA A 56 -3.29 -3.44 -6.84
N VAL A 57 -1.99 -3.30 -7.09
CA VAL A 57 -1.10 -2.38 -6.38
C VAL A 57 -0.43 -1.49 -7.41
N VAL A 58 -0.53 -0.18 -7.22
CA VAL A 58 0.17 0.83 -8.01
C VAL A 58 1.09 1.61 -7.10
N CYS A 59 2.37 1.62 -7.44
CA CYS A 59 3.43 2.33 -6.74
C CYS A 59 4.56 2.55 -7.74
N ASP A 60 4.31 3.45 -8.69
CA ASP A 60 5.23 3.75 -9.77
C ASP A 60 5.19 5.25 -10.10
N LYS A 61 5.86 5.68 -11.16
CA LYS A 61 5.95 7.11 -11.53
C LYS A 61 4.60 7.75 -11.87
N SER A 62 3.54 6.98 -12.13
CA SER A 62 2.21 7.50 -12.42
C SER A 62 1.54 8.10 -11.18
N ASN A 63 1.69 7.45 -10.01
CA ASN A 63 1.16 7.93 -8.74
C ASN A 63 2.23 8.49 -7.79
N ASN A 64 3.51 8.29 -8.12
CA ASN A 64 4.68 8.87 -7.46
C ASN A 64 5.51 9.73 -8.43
N PRO A 65 4.97 10.87 -8.92
CA PRO A 65 5.75 11.79 -9.75
C PRO A 65 6.91 12.43 -8.97
N PRO A 66 7.90 13.05 -9.65
CA PRO A 66 9.07 13.65 -8.99
C PRO A 66 8.75 14.70 -7.92
N THR A 67 7.56 15.30 -7.96
CA THR A 67 7.08 16.23 -6.92
C THR A 67 6.81 15.54 -5.59
N GLU A 68 6.34 14.29 -5.59
CA GLU A 68 6.09 13.52 -4.36
C GLU A 68 7.41 13.11 -3.71
N GLN A 69 8.36 12.63 -4.52
CA GLN A 69 9.71 12.30 -4.06
C GLN A 69 10.38 13.49 -3.37
N LYS A 70 10.28 14.70 -3.95
CA LYS A 70 10.82 15.93 -3.34
C LYS A 70 10.18 16.27 -2.01
N ASN A 71 8.92 15.90 -1.81
CA ASN A 71 8.19 16.13 -0.57
C ASN A 71 8.37 14.99 0.45
N GLY A 72 9.21 13.98 0.15
CA GLY A 72 9.37 12.81 1.03
C GLY A 72 8.10 11.97 1.13
N MET A 73 7.25 11.99 0.10
CA MET A 73 5.98 11.25 0.05
C MET A 73 6.09 10.04 -0.88
N LEU A 74 5.75 8.86 -0.35
CA LEU A 74 5.59 7.62 -1.11
C LEU A 74 4.15 7.15 -0.99
N LYS A 75 3.46 7.03 -2.13
CA LYS A 75 2.07 6.60 -2.24
C LYS A 75 2.01 5.16 -2.74
N LEU A 76 1.28 4.31 -2.02
CA LEU A 76 0.84 3.01 -2.51
C LEU A 76 -0.67 3.04 -2.66
N ASP A 77 -1.12 2.92 -3.89
CA ASP A 77 -2.53 2.85 -4.24
C ASP A 77 -2.91 1.38 -4.39
N ILE A 78 -3.77 0.89 -3.49
CA ILE A 78 -4.15 -0.51 -3.42
C ILE A 78 -5.64 -0.63 -3.66
N CYS A 79 -6.04 -1.52 -4.56
CA CYS A 79 -7.43 -1.92 -4.74
C CYS A 79 -7.56 -3.39 -4.38
N VAL A 80 -8.54 -3.75 -3.57
CA VAL A 80 -8.83 -5.15 -3.21
C VAL A 80 -10.29 -5.47 -3.46
N LYS A 81 -10.58 -6.73 -3.77
CA LYS A 81 -11.95 -7.21 -3.95
C LYS A 81 -12.20 -8.34 -2.95
N VAL A 82 -13.15 -8.13 -2.03
CA VAL A 82 -13.39 -9.05 -0.90
C VAL A 82 -14.48 -10.08 -1.19
N GLU A 83 -15.28 -9.87 -2.24
CA GLU A 83 -16.29 -10.85 -2.71
C GLU A 83 -16.11 -11.14 -4.20
N PRO A 84 -16.39 -12.36 -4.70
CA PRO A 84 -16.14 -12.71 -6.09
C PRO A 84 -17.01 -11.90 -7.07
N ILE A 85 -18.20 -11.51 -6.63
CA ILE A 85 -19.09 -10.59 -7.35
C ILE A 85 -19.31 -9.39 -6.43
N GLY A 86 -18.46 -8.37 -6.59
CA GLY A 86 -18.42 -7.20 -5.73
C GLY A 86 -17.56 -6.08 -6.33
N GLU A 87 -17.55 -4.94 -5.66
CA GLU A 87 -16.76 -3.77 -6.02
C GLU A 87 -15.31 -3.91 -5.55
N PHE A 88 -14.40 -3.17 -6.20
CA PHE A 88 -13.06 -2.97 -5.65
C PHE A 88 -13.11 -1.90 -4.58
N ILE A 89 -12.50 -2.19 -3.45
CA ILE A 89 -12.33 -1.28 -2.32
C ILE A 89 -10.93 -0.68 -2.42
N PHE A 90 -10.87 0.65 -2.46
CA PHE A 90 -9.62 1.38 -2.53
C PHE A 90 -9.05 1.63 -1.12
N ILE A 91 -7.78 1.24 -0.92
CA ILE A 91 -7.02 1.41 0.31
C ILE A 91 -5.75 2.21 -0.04
N PRO A 92 -5.78 3.54 0.11
CA PRO A 92 -4.58 4.36 -0.09
C PRO A 92 -3.67 4.27 1.13
N ILE A 93 -2.37 4.07 0.89
CA ILE A 93 -1.34 4.23 1.91
C ILE A 93 -0.40 5.36 1.52
N LEU A 94 -0.23 6.32 2.41
CA LEU A 94 0.72 7.41 2.28
C LEU A 94 1.81 7.25 3.34
N LEU A 95 3.02 6.93 2.90
CA LEU A 95 4.20 6.99 3.74
C LEU A 95 4.82 8.39 3.58
N HIS A 96 4.86 9.14 4.68
CA HIS A 96 5.50 10.45 4.71
C HIS A 96 6.74 10.36 5.59
N GLY A 97 7.91 10.49 4.97
CA GLY A 97 9.17 10.59 5.69
C GLY A 97 9.18 11.83 6.58
N THR A 98 9.62 11.71 7.83
CA THR A 98 9.75 12.85 8.76
C THR A 98 10.89 13.81 8.39
N THR A 99 11.49 13.71 7.21
CA THR A 99 12.44 14.70 6.68
C THR A 99 11.69 15.94 6.18
N GLY A 100 11.00 16.63 7.09
CA GLY A 100 10.82 18.06 6.95
C GLY A 100 12.21 18.69 6.89
N ASN A 101 12.60 19.22 5.72
CA ASN A 101 13.80 20.00 5.50
C ASN A 101 15.09 19.37 6.07
N GLN A 102 15.70 18.44 5.32
CA GLN A 102 17.14 18.23 5.43
C GLN A 102 17.75 18.57 4.06
N GLU A 103 18.08 19.84 3.93
CA GLU A 103 18.98 20.35 2.89
C GLU A 103 20.34 19.63 3.02
N TRP A 104 20.86 19.12 1.91
CA TRP A 104 22.28 18.78 1.74
C TRP A 104 22.88 19.75 0.73
#